data_AF-A0A1Y4DDX3-F1
#
_entry.id   AF-A0A1Y4DDX3-F1
#
_cell.length_a   1.000
_cell.length_b   1.000
_cell.length_c   1.000
_cell.angle_alpha   90.00
_cell.angle_beta   90.00
_cell.angle_gamma   90.00
#
_symmetry.space_group_name_H-M   'P 1'
#
loop_
_entity.id
_entity.type
_entity.pdbx_description
1 polymer ?
#
loop_
_entity_poly.entity_id
_entity_poly.type
_entity_poly.pdbx_seq_one_letter_code
_entity_poly.pdbx_strand_id
1 'polypeptide(L)'
;MNWTDLFRFSPRASRQEYAFVSLCTQGISLLFYALQGRFASEGLSWIQFILALAFGFVSAVLLWAVFWVGLAVSFRRMHDMNLSGLWYVGYYVAVVCVGVVFSEIWWVATVLGVAAMLFLCLKKPSSSNRFAAAAPAFMPGVFSKRGVFAAAVVACILLSVGQVALSRWQLASAQKSFPARQIQSVPAR
;
A
#
# COMPACT_ATOMS: atom_id res chain seq x y z
N MET A 1 -6.51 -5.10 -22.68
CA MET A 1 -7.31 -4.02 -22.04
C MET A 1 -6.49 -2.74 -22.12
N ASN A 2 -7.07 -1.63 -22.59
CA ASN A 2 -6.36 -0.34 -22.70
C ASN A 2 -6.31 0.35 -21.33
N TRP A 3 -5.31 1.21 -21.08
CA TRP A 3 -5.20 1.98 -19.83
C TRP A 3 -6.44 2.82 -19.52
N THR A 4 -7.15 3.26 -20.55
CA THR A 4 -8.42 3.98 -20.46
C THR A 4 -9.56 3.15 -19.85
N ASP A 5 -9.49 1.82 -19.97
CA ASP A 5 -10.49 0.92 -19.37
C ASP A 5 -10.20 0.63 -17.89
N LEU A 6 -8.99 0.93 -17.40
CA LEU A 6 -8.60 0.66 -16.01
C LEU A 6 -9.41 1.51 -15.03
N PHE A 7 -9.70 2.76 -15.40
CA PHE A 7 -10.49 3.71 -14.62
C PHE A 7 -11.99 3.61 -14.86
N ARG A 8 -12.41 2.74 -15.77
CA ARG A 8 -13.82 2.34 -15.84
C ARG A 8 -14.02 1.36 -14.68
N PHE A 9 -14.85 1.72 -13.71
CA PHE A 9 -15.23 0.84 -12.59
C PHE A 9 -16.05 -0.42 -13.02
N SER A 10 -16.02 -0.71 -14.32
CA SER A 10 -16.59 -1.82 -15.08
C SER A 10 -15.64 -2.09 -16.26
N PRO A 11 -15.33 -3.35 -16.62
CA PRO A 11 -16.01 -4.59 -16.25
C PRO A 11 -15.36 -5.29 -15.03
N ARG A 12 -15.75 -6.51 -14.65
CA ARG A 12 -15.24 -7.18 -13.42
C ARG A 12 -13.74 -7.46 -13.47
N ALA A 13 -13.06 -7.43 -12.32
CA ALA A 13 -11.63 -7.76 -12.19
C ALA A 13 -11.42 -9.17 -11.64
N SER A 14 -10.46 -9.89 -12.23
CA SER A 14 -10.10 -11.23 -11.79
C SER A 14 -9.34 -11.21 -10.45
N ARG A 15 -9.32 -12.34 -9.72
CA ARG A 15 -8.52 -12.45 -8.47
C ARG A 15 -7.04 -12.27 -8.72
N GLN A 16 -6.58 -12.80 -9.85
CA GLN A 16 -5.21 -12.65 -10.31
C GLN A 16 -4.94 -11.18 -10.58
N GLU A 17 -5.80 -10.55 -11.42
CA GLU A 17 -6.07 -9.10 -11.52
C GLU A 17 -5.55 -8.33 -10.32
N TYR A 18 -6.32 -8.52 -9.26
CA TYR A 18 -6.15 -7.85 -8.00
C TYR A 18 -4.83 -8.21 -7.30
N ALA A 19 -4.48 -9.51 -7.21
CA ALA A 19 -3.26 -9.95 -6.53
C ALA A 19 -1.98 -9.35 -7.14
N PHE A 20 -1.89 -9.26 -8.47
CA PHE A 20 -0.73 -8.65 -9.13
C PHE A 20 -0.66 -7.15 -8.89
N VAL A 21 -1.77 -6.44 -9.00
CA VAL A 21 -1.80 -5.00 -8.73
C VAL A 21 -1.46 -4.71 -7.27
N SER A 22 -1.95 -5.53 -6.34
CA SER A 22 -1.55 -5.47 -4.93
C SER A 22 -0.05 -5.73 -4.76
N LEU A 23 0.51 -6.73 -5.46
CA LEU A 23 1.95 -7.03 -5.41
C LEU A 23 2.80 -5.85 -5.88
N CYS A 24 2.48 -5.28 -7.04
CA CYS A 24 3.14 -4.09 -7.57
C CYS A 24 3.02 -2.91 -6.60
N THR A 25 1.83 -2.71 -6.03
CA THR A 25 1.59 -1.63 -5.07
C THR A 25 2.46 -1.78 -3.82
N GLN A 26 2.51 -2.97 -3.24
CA GLN A 26 3.31 -3.23 -2.05
C GLN A 26 4.82 -3.16 -2.33
N GLY A 27 5.26 -3.68 -3.47
CA GLY A 27 6.66 -3.66 -3.89
C GLY A 27 7.17 -2.24 -4.11
N ILE A 28 6.43 -1.43 -4.86
CA ILE A 28 6.76 -0.01 -5.11
C ILE A 28 6.75 0.77 -3.80
N SER A 29 5.76 0.54 -2.94
CA SER A 29 5.66 1.23 -1.64
C SER A 29 6.84 0.90 -0.73
N LEU A 30 7.23 -0.38 -0.62
CA LEU A 30 8.39 -0.77 0.17
C LEU A 30 9.69 -0.17 -0.38
N LEU A 31 9.87 -0.19 -1.71
CA LEU A 31 11.04 0.39 -2.36
C LEU A 31 11.18 1.88 -2.03
N PHE A 32 10.12 2.67 -2.20
CA PHE A 32 10.18 4.10 -1.87
C PHE A 32 10.41 4.36 -0.39
N TYR A 33 9.78 3.58 0.49
CA TYR A 33 9.99 3.70 1.93
C TYR A 33 11.44 3.40 2.35
N ALA A 34 12.06 2.40 1.73
CA ALA A 34 13.47 2.07 1.94
C ALA A 34 14.43 3.17 1.45
N LEU A 35 14.16 3.72 0.26
CA LEU A 35 14.95 4.80 -0.31
C LEU A 35 14.81 6.10 0.49
N GLN A 36 13.61 6.45 0.93
CA GLN A 36 13.37 7.65 1.74
C GLN A 36 14.11 7.60 3.08
N GLY A 37 14.17 6.42 3.71
CA GLY A 37 14.95 6.22 4.95
C GLY A 37 16.44 6.52 4.80
N ARG A 38 17.02 6.31 3.60
CA ARG A 38 18.44 6.63 3.34
C ARG A 38 18.69 8.13 3.39
N PHE A 39 17.85 8.92 2.73
CA PHE A 39 17.94 10.37 2.73
C PHE A 39 17.73 10.98 4.12
N ALA A 40 16.93 10.35 4.98
CA ALA A 40 16.70 10.84 6.34
C ALA A 40 17.86 10.58 7.32
N SER A 41 18.74 9.62 7.01
CA SER A 41 19.82 9.17 7.93
C SER A 41 21.15 9.91 7.77
N GLU A 42 21.32 10.68 6.70
CA GLU A 42 22.56 11.41 6.41
C GLU A 42 22.41 12.87 6.86
N GLY A 43 23.45 13.45 7.46
CA GLY A 43 23.48 14.90 7.71
C GLY A 43 23.40 15.64 6.37
N LEU A 44 22.27 16.29 6.09
CA LEU A 44 21.99 16.83 4.76
C LEU A 44 22.74 18.15 4.53
N SER A 45 23.69 18.14 3.59
CA SER A 45 24.09 19.36 2.89
C SER A 45 22.89 19.97 2.15
N TRP A 46 22.96 21.26 1.78
CA TRP A 46 21.90 21.92 1.01
C TRP A 46 21.53 21.18 -0.28
N ILE A 47 22.52 20.59 -0.97
CA ILE A 47 22.29 19.80 -2.19
C ILE A 47 21.52 18.53 -1.86
N GLN A 48 21.90 17.79 -0.81
CA GLN A 48 21.20 16.57 -0.41
C GLN A 48 19.78 16.88 0.08
N PHE A 49 19.55 18.02 0.74
CA PHE A 49 18.21 18.47 1.12
C PHE A 49 17.30 18.69 -0.10
N ILE A 50 17.79 19.38 -1.14
CA ILE A 50 17.04 19.61 -2.39
C ILE A 50 16.73 18.28 -3.08
N LEU A 51 17.72 17.37 -3.15
CA LEU A 51 17.52 16.04 -3.73
C LEU A 51 16.50 15.22 -2.94
N ALA A 52 16.53 15.28 -1.60
CA ALA A 52 15.56 14.62 -0.75
C ALA A 52 14.14 15.16 -0.96
N LEU A 53 13.97 16.48 -1.10
CA LEU A 53 12.68 17.10 -1.45
C LEU A 53 12.18 16.65 -2.82
N ALA A 54 13.04 16.71 -3.85
CA ALA A 54 12.68 16.29 -5.21
C ALA A 54 12.27 14.80 -5.24
N PHE A 55 13.03 13.94 -4.56
CA PHE A 55 12.71 12.53 -4.41
C PHE A 55 11.38 12.32 -3.67
N GLY A 56 11.16 13.06 -2.58
CA GLY A 56 9.91 13.04 -1.82
C GLY A 56 8.70 13.41 -2.67
N PHE A 57 8.83 14.43 -3.52
CA PHE A 57 7.77 14.83 -4.44
C PHE A 57 7.50 13.76 -5.52
N VAL A 58 8.55 13.26 -6.17
CA VAL A 58 8.42 12.23 -7.22
C VAL A 58 7.81 10.94 -6.65
N SER A 59 8.29 10.49 -5.49
CA SER A 59 7.74 9.31 -4.82
C SER A 59 6.28 9.50 -4.42
N ALA A 60 5.89 10.68 -3.91
CA ALA A 60 4.49 10.99 -3.61
C ALA A 60 3.59 10.90 -4.85
N VAL A 61 4.00 11.51 -5.97
CA VAL A 61 3.24 11.46 -7.23
C VAL A 61 3.07 10.02 -7.72
N LEU A 62 4.14 9.22 -7.68
CA LEU A 62 4.10 7.82 -8.12
C LEU A 62 3.23 6.95 -7.19
N LEU A 63 3.34 7.13 -5.86
CA LEU A 63 2.48 6.45 -4.90
C LEU A 63 1.02 6.81 -5.08
N TRP A 64 0.71 8.07 -5.41
CA TRP A 64 -0.64 8.51 -5.76
C TRP A 64 -1.17 7.82 -7.02
N ALA A 65 -0.34 7.73 -8.07
CA ALA A 65 -0.73 7.01 -9.29
C ALA A 65 -1.02 5.53 -9.02
N VAL A 66 -0.15 4.86 -8.26
CA VAL A 66 -0.32 3.46 -7.85
C VAL A 66 -1.57 3.28 -6.97
N PHE A 67 -1.82 4.21 -6.06
CA PHE A 67 -3.02 4.21 -5.22
C PHE A 67 -4.29 4.21 -6.06
N TRP A 68 -4.39 5.09 -7.06
CA TRP A 68 -5.56 5.17 -7.94
C TRP A 68 -5.79 3.88 -8.74
N VAL A 69 -4.71 3.26 -9.22
CA VAL A 69 -4.77 1.95 -9.88
C VAL A 69 -5.27 0.87 -8.91
N GLY A 70 -4.71 0.82 -7.69
CA GLY A 70 -5.15 -0.11 -6.65
C GLY A 70 -6.61 0.08 -6.26
N LEU A 71 -7.07 1.33 -6.16
CA LEU A 71 -8.44 1.69 -5.86
C LEU A 71 -9.40 1.18 -6.96
N ALA A 72 -9.09 1.47 -8.22
CA ALA A 72 -9.92 1.06 -9.35
C ALA A 72 -10.11 -0.47 -9.42
N VAL A 73 -9.03 -1.23 -9.21
CA VAL A 73 -9.08 -2.70 -9.21
C VAL A 73 -9.80 -3.24 -7.97
N SER A 74 -9.65 -2.60 -6.81
CA SER A 74 -10.40 -2.95 -5.59
C SER A 74 -11.91 -2.79 -5.78
N PHE A 75 -12.35 -1.69 -6.42
CA PHE A 75 -13.75 -1.46 -6.77
C PHE A 75 -14.29 -2.56 -7.69
N ARG A 76 -13.58 -2.83 -8.79
CA ARG A 76 -13.96 -3.89 -9.73
C ARG A 76 -14.00 -5.28 -9.07
N ARG A 77 -13.12 -5.55 -8.11
CA ARG A 77 -13.11 -6.80 -7.33
C ARG A 77 -14.30 -6.89 -6.38
N MET A 78 -14.67 -5.80 -5.72
CA MET A 78 -15.87 -5.76 -4.88
C MET A 78 -17.16 -5.94 -5.68
N HIS A 79 -17.24 -5.34 -6.87
CA HIS A 79 -18.34 -5.56 -7.80
C HIS A 79 -18.44 -7.04 -8.19
N ASP A 80 -17.31 -7.75 -8.39
CA ASP A 80 -17.34 -9.20 -8.66
C ASP A 80 -18.00 -10.02 -7.53
N MET A 81 -18.07 -9.47 -6.31
CA MET A 81 -18.66 -10.10 -5.12
C MET A 81 -19.99 -9.47 -4.70
N ASN A 82 -20.63 -8.67 -5.57
CA ASN A 82 -21.84 -7.89 -5.28
C ASN A 82 -21.70 -6.87 -4.14
N LEU A 83 -20.49 -6.51 -3.72
CA LEU A 83 -20.25 -5.53 -2.66
C LEU A 83 -20.13 -4.11 -3.24
N SER A 84 -20.52 -3.11 -2.45
CA SER A 84 -20.33 -1.70 -2.80
C SER A 84 -18.86 -1.31 -2.67
N GLY A 85 -18.36 -0.51 -3.62
CA GLY A 85 -17.01 0.08 -3.57
C GLY A 85 -16.75 0.92 -2.32
N LEU A 86 -17.81 1.46 -1.71
CA LEU A 86 -17.74 2.30 -0.51
C LEU A 86 -17.15 1.57 0.71
N TRP A 87 -17.23 0.24 0.77
CA TRP A 87 -16.61 -0.54 1.85
C TRP A 87 -15.09 -0.36 1.87
N TYR A 88 -14.45 -0.33 0.69
CA TYR A 88 -13.01 -0.13 0.61
C TYR A 88 -12.61 1.32 0.85
N VAL A 89 -13.45 2.29 0.43
CA VAL A 89 -13.24 3.71 0.77
C VAL A 89 -13.32 3.90 2.28
N GLY A 90 -14.34 3.35 2.93
CA GLY A 90 -14.49 3.41 4.39
C GLY A 90 -13.31 2.77 5.12
N TYR A 91 -12.86 1.59 4.66
CA TYR A 91 -11.64 0.97 5.15
C TYR A 91 -10.41 1.89 5.00
N TYR A 92 -10.22 2.51 3.83
CA TYR A 92 -9.08 3.37 3.57
C TYR A 92 -9.10 4.63 4.44
N VAL A 93 -10.26 5.28 4.57
CA VAL A 93 -10.45 6.44 5.46
C VAL A 93 -10.13 6.06 6.90
N ALA A 94 -10.66 4.93 7.39
CA ALA A 94 -10.37 4.46 8.74
C ALA A 94 -8.87 4.22 8.96
N VAL A 95 -8.20 3.59 7.99
CA VAL A 95 -6.74 3.36 8.04
C VAL A 95 -5.95 4.67 8.06
N VAL A 96 -6.30 5.64 7.20
CA VAL A 96 -5.63 6.94 7.16
C VAL A 96 -5.85 7.69 8.47
N CYS A 97 -7.07 7.73 8.99
CA CYS A 97 -7.37 8.37 10.28
C CYS A 97 -6.57 7.75 11.43
N VAL A 98 -6.51 6.42 11.50
CA VAL A 98 -5.70 5.72 12.52
C VAL A 98 -4.21 6.03 12.35
N GLY A 99 -3.69 6.02 11.12
CA GLY A 99 -2.28 6.29 10.85
C GLY A 99 -1.87 7.73 11.16
N VAL A 100 -2.73 8.71 10.92
CA VAL A 100 -2.48 10.13 11.23
C VAL A 100 -2.51 10.38 12.74
N VAL A 101 -3.46 9.77 13.46
CA VAL A 101 -3.64 10.00 14.90
C VAL A 101 -2.67 9.17 15.74
N PHE A 102 -2.36 7.95 15.33
CA PHE A 102 -1.58 6.98 16.10
C PHE A 102 -0.38 6.49 15.29
N SER A 103 0.64 7.35 15.15
CA SER A 103 1.87 7.04 14.40
C SER A 103 2.57 5.76 14.88
N GLU A 104 2.47 5.42 16.18
CA GLU A 104 3.04 4.19 16.76
C GLU A 104 2.27 2.91 16.39
N ILE A 105 1.00 3.04 15.99
CA ILE A 105 0.07 1.94 15.71
C ILE A 105 -0.11 1.75 14.19
N TRP A 106 0.66 2.46 13.37
CA TRP A 106 0.65 2.34 11.91
C TRP A 106 0.72 0.90 11.39
N TRP A 107 1.44 0.01 12.07
CA TRP A 107 1.53 -1.40 11.69
C TRP A 107 0.17 -2.13 11.70
N VAL A 108 -0.79 -1.70 12.53
CA VAL A 108 -2.16 -2.24 12.54
C VAL A 108 -2.86 -1.94 11.21
N ALA A 109 -2.65 -0.76 10.63
CA ALA A 109 -3.15 -0.45 9.29
C ALA A 109 -2.57 -1.40 8.23
N THR A 110 -1.29 -1.76 8.35
CA THR A 110 -0.67 -2.75 7.46
C THR A 110 -1.32 -4.13 7.61
N VAL A 111 -1.55 -4.59 8.84
CA VAL A 111 -2.21 -5.88 9.12
C VAL A 111 -3.64 -5.90 8.57
N LEU A 112 -4.42 -4.85 8.82
CA LEU A 112 -5.78 -4.73 8.28
C LEU A 112 -5.77 -4.67 6.76
N GLY A 113 -4.76 -4.04 6.15
CA GLY A 113 -4.58 -4.02 4.69
C GLY A 113 -4.28 -5.38 4.10
N VAL A 114 -3.43 -6.17 4.75
CA VAL A 114 -3.19 -7.56 4.36
C VAL A 114 -4.47 -8.38 4.51
N ALA A 115 -5.23 -8.20 5.59
CA ALA A 115 -6.49 -8.90 5.79
C ALA A 115 -7.53 -8.55 4.71
N ALA A 116 -7.68 -7.26 4.39
CA ALA A 116 -8.55 -6.80 3.31
C ALA A 116 -8.10 -7.35 1.95
N MET A 117 -6.79 -7.33 1.68
CA MET A 117 -6.22 -7.90 0.46
C MET A 117 -6.49 -9.40 0.36
N LEU A 118 -6.29 -10.16 1.44
CA LEU A 118 -6.57 -11.60 1.48
C LEU A 118 -8.04 -11.88 1.25
N PHE A 119 -8.93 -11.12 1.88
CA PHE A 119 -10.37 -11.24 1.65
C PHE A 119 -10.71 -11.03 0.17
N LEU A 120 -10.20 -9.96 -0.45
CA LEU A 120 -10.44 -9.61 -1.84
C LEU A 120 -9.81 -10.64 -2.82
N CYS A 121 -8.65 -11.20 -2.49
CA CYS A 121 -7.97 -12.24 -3.26
C CYS A 121 -8.69 -13.59 -3.19
N LEU A 122 -9.16 -14.00 -2.01
CA LEU A 122 -9.61 -15.38 -1.75
C LEU A 122 -11.12 -15.55 -1.94
N LYS A 123 -11.93 -14.51 -1.67
CA LYS A 123 -13.38 -14.61 -1.76
C LYS A 123 -13.83 -14.87 -3.19
N LYS A 124 -14.76 -15.82 -3.35
CA LYS A 124 -15.27 -16.24 -4.66
C LYS A 124 -16.24 -15.20 -5.26
N PRO A 125 -16.31 -15.10 -6.60
CA PRO A 125 -17.34 -14.31 -7.27
C PRO A 125 -18.74 -14.72 -6.83
N SER A 126 -19.68 -13.77 -6.80
CA SER A 126 -21.10 -14.09 -6.64
C SER A 126 -21.63 -14.79 -7.90
N SER A 127 -22.46 -15.82 -7.73
CA SER A 127 -23.11 -16.54 -8.86
C SER A 127 -24.15 -15.67 -9.57
N SER A 128 -24.85 -14.80 -8.84
CA SER A 128 -25.86 -13.85 -9.34
C SER A 128 -25.32 -12.42 -9.31
N ASN A 129 -24.31 -12.14 -10.13
CA ASN A 129 -23.68 -10.83 -10.13
C ASN A 129 -24.60 -9.76 -10.77
N ARG A 130 -24.86 -8.68 -10.04
CA ARG A 130 -25.69 -7.54 -10.52
C ARG A 130 -24.90 -6.54 -11.37
N PHE A 131 -23.58 -6.64 -11.37
CA PHE A 131 -22.65 -5.81 -12.13
C PHE A 131 -22.19 -6.55 -13.40
N ALA A 132 -21.72 -5.77 -14.38
CA ALA A 132 -21.48 -6.16 -15.78
C ALA A 132 -20.64 -7.44 -16.02
N ALA A 133 -20.57 -7.87 -17.28
CA ALA A 133 -19.81 -9.04 -17.72
C ALA A 133 -18.32 -9.02 -17.29
N ALA A 134 -17.68 -10.19 -17.28
CA ALA A 134 -16.26 -10.30 -16.91
C ALA A 134 -15.39 -9.55 -17.94
N ALA A 135 -14.40 -8.78 -17.47
CA ALA A 135 -13.46 -8.10 -18.36
C ALA A 135 -12.47 -9.12 -18.96
N PRO A 136 -11.97 -8.88 -20.19
CA PRO A 136 -10.75 -9.55 -20.63
C PRO A 136 -9.61 -9.18 -19.66
N ALA A 137 -8.82 -10.19 -19.26
CA ALA A 137 -7.75 -9.99 -18.31
C ALA A 137 -6.75 -8.92 -18.83
N PHE A 138 -6.42 -7.96 -17.98
CA PHE A 138 -5.36 -6.97 -18.27
C PHE A 138 -3.96 -7.61 -18.25
N MET A 139 -3.83 -8.80 -17.66
CA MET A 139 -2.53 -9.37 -17.31
C MET A 139 -1.92 -10.33 -18.34
N PRO A 140 -0.58 -10.49 -18.30
CA PRO A 140 0.10 -11.54 -19.05
C PRO A 140 -0.44 -12.92 -18.65
N GLY A 141 -0.61 -13.81 -19.63
CA GLY A 141 -1.15 -15.17 -19.42
C GLY A 141 -0.39 -16.00 -18.37
N VAL A 142 0.85 -15.64 -18.03
CA VAL A 142 1.66 -16.27 -16.98
C VAL A 142 1.02 -16.17 -15.59
N PHE A 143 0.34 -15.07 -15.26
CA PHE A 143 -0.36 -14.87 -13.97
C PHE A 143 -1.67 -15.66 -13.87
N SER A 144 -2.10 -16.33 -14.95
CA SER A 144 -3.28 -17.20 -14.94
C SER A 144 -3.07 -18.51 -14.16
N LYS A 145 -1.81 -18.89 -13.92
CA LYS A 145 -1.45 -20.13 -13.24
C LYS A 145 -1.68 -20.02 -11.72
N ARG A 146 -2.33 -21.03 -11.14
CA ARG A 146 -2.62 -21.08 -9.68
C ARG A 146 -1.38 -20.90 -8.81
N GLY A 147 -0.24 -21.47 -9.21
CA GLY A 147 1.03 -21.34 -8.49
C GLY A 147 1.57 -19.90 -8.47
N VAL A 148 1.43 -19.17 -9.58
CA VAL A 148 1.87 -17.76 -9.67
C VAL A 148 0.97 -16.86 -8.83
N PHE A 149 -0.34 -17.12 -8.81
CA PHE A 149 -1.26 -16.42 -7.91
C PHE A 149 -0.90 -16.63 -6.43
N ALA A 150 -0.67 -17.88 -6.01
CA ALA A 150 -0.29 -18.18 -4.63
C ALA A 150 1.04 -17.51 -4.26
N ALA A 151 2.04 -17.57 -5.15
CA ALA A 151 3.32 -16.89 -4.96
C ALA A 151 3.15 -15.37 -4.83
N ALA A 152 2.30 -14.74 -5.66
CA ALA A 152 2.02 -13.31 -5.57
C ALA A 152 1.37 -12.93 -4.23
N VAL A 153 0.39 -13.71 -3.76
CA VAL A 153 -0.25 -13.49 -2.46
C VAL A 153 0.77 -13.61 -1.32
N VAL A 154 1.62 -14.64 -1.34
CA VAL A 154 2.69 -14.81 -0.34
C VAL A 154 3.68 -13.65 -0.39
N ALA A 155 4.10 -13.23 -1.58
CA ALA A 155 4.99 -12.09 -1.77
C ALA A 155 4.38 -10.79 -1.22
N CYS A 156 3.09 -10.53 -1.43
CA CYS A 156 2.40 -9.40 -0.82
C CYS A 156 2.51 -9.40 0.71
N ILE A 157 2.26 -10.56 1.35
CA ILE A 157 2.38 -10.69 2.80
C ILE A 157 3.81 -10.39 3.26
N LEU A 158 4.80 -10.98 2.60
CA LEU A 158 6.21 -10.77 2.95
C LEU A 158 6.64 -9.31 2.79
N LEU A 159 6.18 -8.64 1.73
CA LEU A 159 6.46 -7.22 1.51
C LEU A 159 5.82 -6.35 2.59
N SER A 160 4.57 -6.63 2.98
CA SER A 160 3.89 -5.93 4.08
C SER A 160 4.59 -6.14 5.42
N VAL A 161 5.05 -7.37 5.72
CA VAL A 161 5.89 -7.64 6.91
C VAL A 161 7.20 -6.87 6.84
N GLY A 162 7.84 -6.82 5.67
CA GLY A 162 9.06 -6.04 5.43
C GLY A 162 8.86 -4.54 5.69
N GLN A 163 7.74 -3.96 5.28
CA GLN A 163 7.39 -2.56 5.56
C GLN A 163 7.26 -2.29 7.07
N VAL A 164 6.57 -3.17 7.80
CA VAL A 164 6.44 -3.06 9.26
C VAL A 164 7.80 -3.19 9.94
N ALA A 165 8.61 -4.18 9.56
CA ALA A 165 9.94 -4.35 10.13
C ALA A 165 10.84 -3.14 9.87
N LEU A 166 10.84 -2.61 8.64
CA LEU A 166 11.64 -1.47 8.24
C LEU A 166 11.22 -0.18 8.97
N SER A 167 9.92 0.11 9.05
CA SER A 167 9.40 1.27 9.79
C SER A 167 9.77 1.23 11.28
N ARG A 168 9.67 0.05 11.92
CA ARG A 168 10.07 -0.14 13.32
C ARG A 168 11.57 0.06 13.50
N TRP A 169 12.38 -0.45 12.57
CA TRP A 169 13.83 -0.26 12.61
C TRP A 169 14.22 1.22 12.45
N GLN A 170 13.57 1.96 11.54
CA GLN A 170 13.80 3.39 11.36
C GLN A 170 13.41 4.19 12.60
N LEU A 171 12.25 3.92 13.20
CA LEU A 171 11.80 4.57 14.45
C LEU A 171 12.78 4.32 15.61
N ALA A 172 13.22 3.07 15.79
CA ALA A 172 14.16 2.71 16.84
C ALA A 172 15.55 3.36 16.62
N SER A 173 15.96 3.51 15.36
CA SER A 173 17.21 4.20 15.01
C SER A 173 17.13 5.70 15.28
N ALA A 174 16.00 6.34 14.96
CA ALA A 174 15.77 7.76 15.25
C ALA A 174 15.78 8.07 16.75
N GLN A 175 15.17 7.22 17.59
CA GLN A 175 15.16 7.37 19.04
C GLN A 175 16.56 7.31 19.66
N LYS A 176 17.47 6.48 19.11
CA LYS A 176 18.87 6.40 19.59
C LYS A 176 19.67 7.64 19.26
N SER A 177 19.37 8.30 18.15
CA SER A 177 20.07 9.52 17.69
C SER A 177 19.65 10.78 18.45
N PHE A 178 18.49 10.76 19.09
CA PHE A 178 18.00 11.83 19.97
C PHE A 178 17.70 11.27 21.36
N PRO A 179 18.72 10.92 22.17
CA PRO A 179 18.47 10.69 23.58
C PRO A 179 17.88 11.99 24.13
N ALA A 180 16.72 11.89 24.79
CA ALA A 180 16.01 13.00 25.39
C ALA A 180 17.03 13.99 25.96
N ARG A 181 17.14 15.17 25.35
CA ARG A 181 17.94 16.27 25.89
C ARG A 181 17.37 16.46 27.29
N GLN A 182 18.11 15.97 28.28
CA GLN A 182 17.75 16.07 29.68
C GLN A 182 17.28 17.50 29.87
N ILE A 183 16.03 17.65 30.32
CA ILE A 183 15.58 18.89 30.92
C ILE A 183 16.55 19.10 32.07
N GLN A 184 17.63 19.86 31.82
CA GLN A 184 18.46 20.39 32.88
C GLN A 184 17.49 21.20 33.72
N SER A 185 17.17 20.65 34.88
CA SER A 185 16.50 21.37 35.96
C SER A 185 17.23 22.69 36.10
N VAL A 186 16.59 23.78 35.66
CA VAL A 186 17.01 25.13 36.00
C VAL A 186 17.01 25.16 37.53
N PRO A 187 18.16 25.36 38.20
CA PRO A 187 18.15 25.48 39.65
C PRO A 187 17.30 26.70 39.98
N ALA A 188 16.23 26.47 40.75
CA ALA A 188 15.42 27.55 41.30
C ALA A 188 16.37 28.49 42.06
N ARG A 189 16.48 29.73 41.55
CA ARG A 189 17.03 30.86 42.30
C ARG A 189 15.89 31.63 42.89
#